data_AF-A0A2V7DXH4-F1
#
_entry.id   AF-A0A2V7DXH4-F1
#
_cell.length_a   1.000
_cell.length_b   1.000
_cell.length_c   1.000
_cell.angle_alpha   90.00
_cell.angle_beta   90.00
_cell.angle_gamma   90.00
#
_symmetry.space_group_name_H-M   'P 1'
#
loop_
_entity.id
_entity.type
_entity.pdbx_description
1 polymer ?
#
loop_
_entity_poly.entity_id
_entity_poly.type
_entity_poly.pdbx_seq_one_letter_code
_entity_poly.pdbx_strand_id
1 'polypeptide(L)'
;MTKSTLTDALREREKIRARRLDEVIRALRALPWGSVIAVLIVAGCAALAPARATDPKLQPWQDLADATTKAYGKWYAPRVEYALPNSPYEGARWSLGTIYVRGELLDQLNMPLLFAHELGHYVLEHRSSSPQVEMEANAQAVEILVRARRVDELQALTAFHGYLLSVHRSQASRGVLPGHASACQEIADLVRRYPKHETVTRTWECAK
;
A
#
# COMPACT_ATOMS: atom_id res chain seq x y z
N MET A 1 -42.08 29.88 40.09
CA MET A 1 -40.67 30.16 39.72
C MET A 1 -40.68 31.05 38.48
N THR A 2 -40.09 32.23 38.61
CA THR A 2 -40.37 33.42 37.80
C THR A 2 -39.48 33.53 36.55
N LYS A 3 -40.09 33.86 35.40
CA LYS A 3 -39.48 34.12 34.08
C LYS A 3 -38.23 35.02 34.11
N SER A 4 -38.10 35.89 35.11
CA SER A 4 -36.97 36.83 35.28
C SER A 4 -35.60 36.15 35.32
N THR A 5 -35.51 34.99 35.99
CA THR A 5 -34.23 34.30 36.23
C THR A 5 -33.61 33.66 34.97
N LEU A 6 -34.43 33.29 33.98
CA LEU A 6 -33.98 32.67 32.73
C LEU A 6 -33.39 33.71 31.77
N THR A 7 -33.98 34.91 31.71
CA THR A 7 -33.49 36.04 30.89
C THR A 7 -32.15 36.57 31.39
N ASP A 8 -31.94 36.62 32.71
CA ASP A 8 -30.67 37.06 33.29
C ASP A 8 -29.54 36.05 33.02
N ALA A 9 -29.84 34.75 33.07
CA ALA A 9 -28.87 33.69 32.77
C ALA A 9 -28.41 33.68 31.30
N LEU A 10 -29.32 33.97 30.36
CA LEU A 10 -28.98 34.06 28.93
C LEU A 10 -28.13 35.30 28.63
N ARG A 11 -28.47 36.44 29.23
CA ARG A 11 -27.72 37.70 29.08
C ARG A 11 -26.30 37.58 29.63
N GLU A 12 -26.12 36.83 30.71
CA GLU A 12 -24.80 36.59 31.29
C GLU A 12 -23.96 35.62 30.45
N ARG A 13 -24.58 34.61 29.82
CA ARG A 13 -23.90 33.74 28.83
C ARG A 13 -23.44 34.49 27.59
N GLU A 14 -24.23 35.43 27.09
CA GLU A 14 -23.84 36.26 25.94
C GLU A 14 -22.66 37.17 26.27
N LYS A 15 -22.64 37.78 27.45
CA LYS A 15 -21.49 38.58 27.91
C LYS A 15 -20.22 37.75 28.06
N ILE A 16 -20.32 36.54 28.61
CA ILE A 16 -19.17 35.62 28.73
C ILE A 16 -18.66 35.21 27.35
N ARG A 17 -19.57 34.93 26.39
CA ARG A 17 -19.21 34.60 25.01
C ARG A 17 -18.53 35.77 24.29
N ALA A 18 -19.04 36.98 24.46
CA ALA A 18 -18.46 38.19 23.88
C ALA A 18 -17.05 38.46 24.45
N ARG A 19 -16.87 38.35 25.77
CA ARG A 19 -15.54 38.52 26.40
C ARG A 19 -14.53 37.48 25.92
N ARG A 20 -14.93 36.21 25.76
CA ARG A 20 -14.05 35.17 25.20
C ARG A 20 -13.67 35.45 23.74
N LEU A 21 -14.60 35.95 22.93
CA LEU A 21 -14.31 36.33 21.54
C LEU A 21 -13.34 37.51 21.47
N ASP A 22 -13.50 38.51 22.34
CA ASP A 22 -12.59 39.66 22.41
C ASP A 22 -11.18 39.29 22.91
N GLU A 23 -11.07 38.29 23.79
CA GLU A 23 -9.79 37.72 24.22
C GLU A 23 -9.10 36.95 23.09
N VAL A 24 -9.84 36.14 22.33
CA VAL A 24 -9.32 35.42 21.15
C VAL A 24 -8.86 36.38 20.07
N ILE A 25 -9.65 37.42 19.76
CA ILE A 25 -9.31 38.43 18.76
C ILE A 25 -8.08 39.24 19.18
N ARG A 26 -7.94 39.57 20.47
CA ARG A 26 -6.73 40.22 21.00
C ARG A 26 -5.50 39.31 20.93
N ALA A 27 -5.63 38.02 21.25
CA ALA A 27 -4.54 37.06 21.11
C ALA A 27 -4.09 36.91 19.65
N LEU A 28 -5.02 36.88 18.70
CA LEU A 28 -4.73 36.84 17.26
C LEU A 28 -4.06 38.12 16.74
N ARG A 29 -4.37 39.29 17.31
CA ARG A 29 -3.74 40.57 16.96
C ARG A 29 -2.37 40.77 17.61
N ALA A 30 -2.07 40.05 18.70
CA ALA A 30 -0.78 40.08 19.38
C ALA A 30 0.26 39.13 18.76
N LEU A 31 -0.17 38.25 17.84
CA LEU A 31 0.71 37.38 17.08
C LEU A 31 1.41 38.19 15.98
N PRO A 32 2.75 38.22 15.93
CA PRO A 32 3.46 38.87 14.83
C PRO A 32 3.08 38.19 13.52
N TRP A 33 2.89 38.98 12.46
CA TRP A 33 2.44 38.49 11.14
C TRP A 33 3.33 37.35 10.59
N GLY A 34 4.61 37.30 10.99
CA GLY A 34 5.51 36.19 10.68
C GLY A 34 5.06 34.82 11.20
N SER A 35 4.39 34.77 12.36
CA SER A 35 3.86 33.51 12.92
C SER A 35 2.64 33.00 12.15
N VAL A 36 1.81 33.90 11.63
CA VAL A 36 0.65 33.54 10.78
C VAL A 36 1.12 32.96 9.45
N ILE A 37 2.15 33.55 8.84
CA ILE A 37 2.76 33.07 7.60
C ILE A 37 3.42 31.70 7.81
N ALA A 38 4.16 31.52 8.91
CA ALA A 38 4.80 30.23 9.22
C ALA A 38 3.78 29.09 9.38
N VAL A 39 2.64 29.33 10.06
CA VAL A 39 1.56 28.35 10.19
C VAL A 39 0.92 28.02 8.83
N LEU A 40 0.73 29.01 7.96
CA LEU A 40 0.18 28.80 6.62
C LEU A 40 1.11 28.00 5.69
N ILE A 41 2.43 28.23 5.77
CA ILE A 41 3.42 27.46 5.00
C ILE A 41 3.45 25.99 5.45
N VAL A 42 3.43 25.73 6.76
CA VAL A 42 3.41 24.36 7.30
C VAL A 42 2.10 23.63 6.96
N ALA A 43 0.96 24.33 7.01
CA ALA A 43 -0.34 23.75 6.62
C ALA A 43 -0.41 23.45 5.10
N GLY A 44 0.17 24.30 4.26
CA GLY A 44 0.25 24.08 2.80
C GLY A 44 1.04 22.82 2.43
N CYS A 45 2.15 22.54 3.13
CA CYS A 45 2.96 21.34 2.88
C CYS A 45 2.25 20.04 3.27
N ALA A 46 1.39 20.05 4.29
CA ALA A 46 0.59 18.87 4.66
C ALA A 46 -0.56 18.61 3.67
N ALA A 47 -1.13 19.65 3.07
CA ALA A 47 -2.22 19.54 2.09
C ALA A 47 -1.76 19.07 0.69
N LEU A 48 -0.46 19.16 0.38
CA LEU A 48 0.15 18.68 -0.86
C LEU A 48 0.62 17.22 -0.79
N ALA A 49 0.49 16.56 0.37
CA ALA A 49 0.70 15.12 0.44
C ALA A 49 -0.33 14.45 -0.48
N PRO A 50 0.08 13.57 -1.40
CA PRO A 50 -0.86 12.84 -2.24
C PRO A 50 -1.87 12.13 -1.34
N ALA A 51 -3.16 12.22 -1.69
CA ALA A 51 -4.23 11.62 -0.92
C ALA A 51 -3.89 10.14 -0.66
N ARG A 52 -3.69 9.80 0.62
CA ARG A 52 -3.62 8.40 1.09
C ARG A 52 -4.90 7.69 0.69
N ALA A 53 -4.86 6.35 0.67
CA ALA A 53 -6.03 5.53 0.41
C ALA A 53 -7.24 6.03 1.22
N THR A 54 -8.30 6.42 0.52
CA THR A 54 -9.49 7.04 1.14
C THR A 54 -10.34 6.06 1.94
N ASP A 55 -10.16 4.75 1.70
CA ASP A 55 -10.82 3.67 2.44
C ASP A 55 -9.84 3.03 3.44
N PRO A 56 -10.17 2.95 4.75
CA PRO A 56 -9.35 2.26 5.75
C PRO A 56 -8.96 0.82 5.39
N LYS A 57 -9.77 0.10 4.60
CA LYS A 57 -9.44 -1.26 4.13
C LYS A 57 -8.22 -1.31 3.21
N LEU A 58 -7.94 -0.23 2.49
CA LEU A 58 -6.79 -0.10 1.60
C LEU A 58 -5.54 0.37 2.34
N GLN A 59 -5.66 0.88 3.57
CA GLN A 59 -4.54 1.46 4.31
C GLN A 59 -3.39 0.47 4.54
N PRO A 60 -3.60 -0.81 4.94
CA PRO A 60 -2.49 -1.75 5.12
C PRO A 60 -1.69 -2.01 3.83
N TRP A 61 -2.35 -1.89 2.68
CA TRP A 61 -1.74 -2.06 1.36
C TRP A 61 -0.95 -0.82 0.96
N GLN A 62 -1.50 0.37 1.23
CA GLN A 62 -0.77 1.62 1.07
C GLN A 62 0.45 1.68 1.99
N ASP A 63 0.34 1.21 3.23
CA ASP A 63 1.47 1.17 4.17
C ASP A 63 2.59 0.24 3.65
N LEU A 64 2.23 -0.89 3.04
CA LEU A 64 3.22 -1.76 2.40
C LEU A 64 3.87 -1.11 1.17
N ALA A 65 3.10 -0.40 0.34
CA ALA A 65 3.62 0.36 -0.79
C ALA A 65 4.59 1.47 -0.34
N ASP A 66 4.23 2.21 0.72
CA ASP A 66 5.05 3.26 1.32
C ASP A 66 6.34 2.69 1.93
N ALA A 67 6.23 1.60 2.68
CA ALA A 67 7.38 0.90 3.27
C ALA A 67 8.34 0.38 2.20
N THR A 68 7.79 -0.17 1.11
CA THR A 68 8.59 -0.63 -0.04
C THR A 68 9.30 0.53 -0.71
N THR A 69 8.58 1.60 -1.02
CA THR A 69 9.14 2.83 -1.60
C THR A 69 10.31 3.36 -0.77
N LYS A 70 10.13 3.42 0.55
CA LYS A 70 11.19 3.84 1.48
C LYS A 70 12.39 2.89 1.46
N ALA A 71 12.14 1.57 1.50
CA ALA A 71 13.21 0.55 1.52
C ALA A 71 14.07 0.56 0.25
N TYR A 72 13.50 0.98 -0.88
CA TYR A 72 14.19 1.05 -2.18
C TYR A 72 14.60 2.47 -2.59
N GLY A 73 14.41 3.48 -1.72
CA GLY A 73 14.79 4.86 -2.00
C GLY A 73 14.08 5.47 -3.23
N LYS A 74 12.89 4.97 -3.56
CA LYS A 74 12.08 5.49 -4.66
C LYS A 74 11.48 6.85 -4.28
N TRP A 75 11.33 7.74 -5.27
CA TRP A 75 10.90 9.12 -5.04
C TRP A 75 9.38 9.30 -4.87
N TYR A 76 8.59 8.28 -5.21
CA TYR A 76 7.13 8.27 -5.02
C TYR A 76 6.67 6.88 -4.62
N ALA A 77 5.62 6.79 -3.80
CA ALA A 77 4.93 5.53 -3.55
C ALA A 77 3.78 5.36 -4.54
N PRO A 78 3.52 4.13 -5.02
CA PRO A 78 2.36 3.88 -5.84
C PRO A 78 1.09 4.07 -4.98
N ARG A 79 0.03 4.61 -5.58
CA ARG A 79 -1.29 4.66 -4.94
C ARG A 79 -1.89 3.26 -4.91
N VAL A 80 -2.69 2.98 -3.90
CA VAL A 80 -3.51 1.77 -3.86
C VAL A 80 -4.97 2.14 -4.01
N GLU A 81 -5.61 1.58 -5.04
CA GLU A 81 -7.00 1.87 -5.40
C GLU A 81 -7.76 0.58 -5.68
N TYR A 82 -9.08 0.60 -5.56
CA TYR A 82 -9.90 -0.52 -6.00
C TYR A 82 -9.84 -0.66 -7.52
N ALA A 83 -9.72 -1.90 -7.99
CA ALA A 83 -9.93 -2.21 -9.40
C ALA A 83 -11.39 -1.93 -9.79
N LEU A 84 -11.60 -1.53 -11.05
CA LEU A 84 -12.95 -1.37 -11.59
C LEU A 84 -13.73 -2.70 -11.52
N PRO A 85 -15.06 -2.66 -11.26
CA PRO A 85 -15.92 -3.83 -11.38
C PRO A 85 -15.74 -4.49 -12.74
N ASN A 86 -15.60 -5.81 -12.77
CA ASN A 86 -15.35 -6.62 -13.98
C ASN A 86 -14.00 -6.40 -14.69
N SER A 87 -13.02 -5.76 -14.02
CA SER A 87 -11.65 -5.78 -14.53
C SER A 87 -11.20 -7.22 -14.82
N PRO A 88 -10.44 -7.50 -15.89
CA PRO A 88 -9.96 -8.85 -16.18
C PRO A 88 -8.84 -9.32 -15.23
N TYR A 89 -8.37 -8.49 -14.29
CA TYR A 89 -7.20 -8.81 -13.44
C TYR A 89 -7.51 -9.90 -12.42
N GLU A 90 -6.58 -10.83 -12.16
CA GLU A 90 -6.84 -11.95 -11.26
C GLU A 90 -6.93 -11.55 -9.78
N GLY A 91 -6.41 -10.38 -9.40
CA GLY A 91 -6.66 -9.82 -8.08
C GLY A 91 -6.00 -8.48 -7.80
N ALA A 92 -4.81 -8.26 -8.34
CA ALA A 92 -4.14 -6.97 -8.34
C ALA A 92 -3.55 -6.68 -9.72
N ARG A 93 -3.17 -5.42 -9.94
CA ARG A 93 -2.38 -4.99 -11.10
C ARG A 93 -1.66 -3.69 -10.83
N TRP A 94 -0.37 -3.66 -11.09
CA TRP A 94 0.42 -2.45 -11.26
C TRP A 94 0.15 -1.76 -12.60
N SER A 95 -0.10 -0.45 -12.57
CA SER A 95 -0.20 0.39 -13.76
C SER A 95 0.10 1.85 -13.44
N LEU A 96 1.15 2.40 -14.04
CA LEU A 96 1.43 3.84 -14.14
C LEU A 96 1.26 4.65 -12.83
N GLY A 97 1.81 4.14 -11.73
CA GLY A 97 1.75 4.86 -10.44
C GLY A 97 0.63 4.40 -9.51
N THR A 98 -0.20 3.45 -9.94
CA THR A 98 -1.27 2.87 -9.12
C THR A 98 -1.20 1.35 -9.12
N ILE A 99 -1.39 0.74 -7.96
CA ILE A 99 -1.70 -0.68 -7.82
C ILE A 99 -3.20 -0.78 -7.59
N TYR A 100 -3.90 -1.37 -8.54
CA TYR A 100 -5.32 -1.65 -8.46
C TYR A 100 -5.53 -2.99 -7.78
N VAL A 101 -6.43 -3.08 -6.79
CA VAL A 101 -6.73 -4.30 -6.04
C VAL A 101 -8.22 -4.64 -6.07
N ARG A 102 -8.58 -5.91 -6.17
CA ARG A 102 -9.98 -6.36 -6.02
C ARG A 102 -10.37 -6.36 -4.56
N GLY A 103 -11.43 -5.62 -4.23
CA GLY A 103 -11.89 -5.47 -2.85
C GLY A 103 -12.30 -6.80 -2.20
N GLU A 104 -12.84 -7.73 -3.00
CA GLU A 104 -13.32 -9.03 -2.52
C GLU A 104 -12.19 -10.01 -2.18
N LEU A 105 -10.96 -9.72 -2.61
CA LEU A 105 -9.80 -10.59 -2.40
C LEU A 105 -8.86 -10.08 -1.30
N LEU A 106 -9.12 -8.92 -0.71
CA LEU A 106 -8.22 -8.32 0.28
C LEU A 106 -7.98 -9.23 1.49
N ASP A 107 -8.97 -10.00 1.90
CA ASP A 107 -8.85 -10.90 3.06
C ASP A 107 -8.30 -12.30 2.69
N GLN A 108 -7.96 -12.54 1.41
CA GLN A 108 -7.42 -13.83 0.98
C GLN A 108 -5.95 -13.99 1.38
N LEU A 109 -5.59 -15.22 1.78
CA LEU A 109 -4.25 -15.57 2.26
C LEU A 109 -3.13 -15.25 1.25
N ASN A 110 -3.42 -15.36 -0.06
CA ASN A 110 -2.45 -15.12 -1.12
C ASN A 110 -2.33 -13.64 -1.51
N MET A 111 -3.27 -12.77 -1.11
CA MET A 111 -3.29 -11.37 -1.53
C MET A 111 -2.03 -10.60 -1.11
N PRO A 112 -1.44 -10.78 0.09
CA PRO A 112 -0.15 -10.18 0.45
C PRO A 112 1.00 -10.53 -0.51
N LEU A 113 1.00 -11.75 -1.04
CA LEU A 113 2.05 -12.26 -1.93
C LEU A 113 1.86 -11.72 -3.35
N LEU A 114 0.62 -11.74 -3.85
CA LEU A 114 0.26 -11.09 -5.12
C LEU A 114 0.57 -9.58 -5.08
N PHE A 115 0.24 -8.90 -3.99
CA PHE A 115 0.55 -7.47 -3.88
C PHE A 115 2.07 -7.20 -3.84
N ALA A 116 2.86 -8.07 -3.21
CA ALA A 116 4.32 -7.98 -3.26
C ALA A 116 4.87 -8.19 -4.69
N HIS A 117 4.24 -9.05 -5.50
CA HIS A 117 4.54 -9.21 -6.92
C HIS A 117 4.27 -7.92 -7.70
N GLU A 118 3.11 -7.27 -7.52
CA GLU A 118 2.83 -5.98 -8.15
C GLU A 118 3.81 -4.89 -7.74
N LEU A 119 4.22 -4.87 -6.47
CA LEU A 119 5.29 -4.00 -6.01
C LEU A 119 6.64 -4.33 -6.66
N GLY A 120 6.87 -5.58 -7.02
CA GLY A 120 8.03 -5.99 -7.81
C GLY A 120 8.06 -5.32 -9.18
N HIS A 121 6.93 -5.29 -9.89
CA HIS A 121 6.81 -4.52 -11.13
C HIS A 121 7.04 -3.02 -10.92
N TYR A 122 6.53 -2.45 -9.83
CA TYR A 122 6.78 -1.05 -9.50
C TYR A 122 8.28 -0.76 -9.23
N VAL A 123 8.94 -1.60 -8.42
CA VAL A 123 10.37 -1.43 -8.07
C VAL A 123 11.24 -1.52 -9.32
N LEU A 124 10.96 -2.49 -10.20
CA LEU A 124 11.71 -2.73 -11.44
C LEU A 124 11.22 -1.90 -12.63
N GLU A 125 10.20 -1.06 -12.43
CA GLU A 125 9.60 -0.18 -13.46
C GLU A 125 9.09 -0.94 -14.71
N HIS A 126 8.61 -2.16 -14.50
CA HIS A 126 7.99 -2.96 -15.55
C HIS A 126 6.73 -2.28 -16.10
N ARG A 127 6.64 -2.21 -17.43
CA ARG A 127 5.51 -1.57 -18.16
C ARG A 127 4.71 -2.53 -19.04
N SER A 128 5.18 -3.77 -19.15
CA SER A 128 4.60 -4.81 -19.98
C SER A 128 4.85 -6.16 -19.33
N SER A 129 3.96 -7.12 -19.55
CA SER A 129 4.15 -8.50 -19.13
C SER A 129 4.90 -9.29 -20.19
N SER A 130 5.86 -10.07 -19.75
CA SER A 130 6.53 -11.13 -20.52
C SER A 130 7.05 -12.17 -19.52
N PRO A 131 7.24 -13.43 -19.92
CA PRO A 131 7.71 -14.47 -19.00
C PRO A 131 8.92 -14.04 -18.15
N GLN A 132 9.89 -13.36 -18.76
CA GLN A 132 11.08 -12.87 -18.05
C GLN A 132 10.75 -11.78 -17.02
N VAL A 133 9.89 -10.84 -17.38
CA VAL A 133 9.44 -9.74 -16.52
C VAL A 133 8.67 -10.25 -15.31
N GLU A 134 7.80 -11.25 -15.51
CA GLU A 134 7.02 -11.88 -14.44
C GLU A 134 7.94 -12.65 -13.46
N MET A 135 8.92 -13.38 -14.00
CA MET A 135 9.94 -14.07 -13.21
C MET A 135 10.81 -13.10 -12.39
N GLU A 136 11.17 -11.95 -12.95
CA GLU A 136 11.88 -10.88 -12.23
C GLU A 136 11.02 -10.25 -11.13
N ALA A 137 9.73 -10.00 -11.40
CA ALA A 137 8.79 -9.51 -10.40
C ALA A 137 8.61 -10.50 -9.24
N ASN A 138 8.55 -11.81 -9.51
CA ASN A 138 8.51 -12.86 -8.50
C ASN A 138 9.75 -12.84 -7.58
N ALA A 139 10.94 -12.75 -8.16
CA ALA A 139 12.18 -12.65 -7.38
C ALA A 139 12.21 -11.38 -6.53
N GLN A 140 11.78 -10.25 -7.11
CA GLN A 140 11.72 -8.96 -6.43
C GLN A 140 10.68 -8.94 -5.30
N ALA A 141 9.59 -9.68 -5.43
CA ALA A 141 8.57 -9.81 -4.39
C ALA A 141 9.14 -10.44 -3.11
N VAL A 142 9.98 -11.47 -3.23
CA VAL A 142 10.67 -12.08 -2.08
C VAL A 142 11.58 -11.06 -1.40
N GLU A 143 12.39 -10.31 -2.15
CA GLU A 143 13.22 -9.23 -1.61
C GLU A 143 12.40 -8.12 -0.93
N ILE A 144 11.22 -7.79 -1.45
CA ILE A 144 10.30 -6.83 -0.81
C ILE A 144 9.78 -7.36 0.52
N LEU A 145 9.39 -8.64 0.60
CA LEU A 145 8.97 -9.24 1.86
C LEU A 145 10.10 -9.21 2.91
N VAL A 146 11.34 -9.44 2.49
CA VAL A 146 12.51 -9.33 3.37
C VAL A 146 12.73 -7.89 3.83
N ARG A 147 12.78 -6.92 2.91
CA ARG A 147 13.20 -5.55 3.24
C ARG A 147 12.10 -4.69 3.85
N ALA A 148 10.88 -4.77 3.29
CA ALA A 148 9.75 -3.94 3.71
C ALA A 148 8.95 -4.58 4.85
N ARG A 149 8.83 -5.92 4.87
CA ARG A 149 8.08 -6.66 5.90
C ARG A 149 8.96 -7.33 6.95
N ARG A 150 10.29 -7.28 6.80
CA ARG A 150 11.28 -7.83 7.75
C ARG A 150 11.06 -9.31 8.03
N VAL A 151 10.63 -10.04 7.01
CA VAL A 151 10.48 -11.49 7.05
C VAL A 151 11.85 -12.13 6.75
N ASP A 152 12.12 -13.29 7.34
CA ASP A 152 13.31 -14.07 6.97
C ASP A 152 13.27 -14.48 5.48
N GLU A 153 14.43 -14.54 4.82
CA GLU A 153 14.54 -14.82 3.39
C GLU A 153 13.99 -16.20 3.02
N LEU A 154 14.29 -17.25 3.79
CA LEU A 154 13.76 -18.59 3.53
C LEU A 154 12.25 -18.63 3.79
N GLN A 155 11.76 -17.91 4.80
CA GLN A 155 10.33 -17.80 5.07
C GLN A 155 9.60 -17.08 3.93
N ALA A 156 10.14 -15.97 3.42
CA ALA A 156 9.58 -15.24 2.29
C ALA A 156 9.58 -16.10 1.02
N LEU A 157 10.69 -16.79 0.73
CA LEU A 157 10.82 -17.71 -0.39
C LEU A 157 9.83 -18.88 -0.30
N THR A 158 9.65 -19.46 0.90
CA THR A 158 8.68 -20.55 1.13
C THR A 158 7.24 -20.08 0.91
N ALA A 159 6.89 -18.90 1.42
CA ALA A 159 5.56 -18.34 1.22
C ALA A 159 5.27 -18.08 -0.26
N PHE A 160 6.24 -17.50 -0.98
CA PHE A 160 6.09 -17.17 -2.39
C PHE A 160 6.06 -18.42 -3.29
N HIS A 161 6.84 -19.46 -2.94
CA HIS A 161 6.71 -20.78 -3.56
C HIS A 161 5.30 -21.36 -3.38
N GLY A 162 4.74 -21.30 -2.17
CA GLY A 162 3.37 -21.74 -1.90
C GLY A 162 2.32 -20.99 -2.72
N TYR A 163 2.51 -19.68 -2.92
CA TYR A 163 1.67 -18.88 -3.82
C TYR A 163 1.76 -19.36 -5.28
N LEU A 164 2.97 -19.53 -5.82
CA LEU A 164 3.14 -20.01 -7.19
C LEU A 164 2.61 -21.44 -7.38
N LEU A 165 2.68 -22.30 -6.36
CA LEU A 165 2.02 -23.61 -6.39
C LEU A 165 0.50 -23.50 -6.43
N SER A 166 -0.09 -22.53 -5.71
CA SER A 166 -1.52 -22.24 -5.82
C SER A 166 -1.88 -21.79 -7.25
N VAL A 167 -1.02 -20.99 -7.89
CA VAL A 167 -1.19 -20.60 -9.30
C VAL A 167 -1.08 -21.82 -10.20
N HIS A 168 -0.04 -22.66 -10.04
CA HIS A 168 0.15 -23.91 -10.80
C HIS A 168 -1.11 -24.78 -10.79
N ARG A 169 -1.68 -25.00 -9.61
CA ARG A 169 -2.92 -25.79 -9.45
C ARG A 169 -4.11 -25.18 -10.16
N SER A 170 -4.20 -23.85 -10.23
CA SER A 170 -5.27 -23.14 -10.94
C SER A 170 -5.11 -23.18 -12.47
N GLN A 171 -3.87 -23.19 -12.97
CA GLN A 171 -3.56 -23.25 -14.40
C GLN A 171 -4.09 -24.52 -15.07
N ALA A 172 -4.31 -25.60 -14.31
CA ALA A 172 -4.93 -26.82 -14.84
C ALA A 172 -6.35 -26.61 -15.39
N SER A 173 -7.11 -25.66 -14.83
CA SER A 173 -8.47 -25.35 -15.28
C SER A 173 -8.57 -24.04 -16.06
N ARG A 174 -7.65 -23.09 -15.83
CA ARG A 174 -7.69 -21.74 -16.43
C ARG A 174 -6.68 -21.52 -17.55
N GLY A 175 -5.72 -22.44 -17.71
CA GLY A 175 -4.57 -22.25 -18.60
C GLY A 175 -3.55 -21.26 -18.02
N VAL A 176 -2.49 -21.02 -18.79
CA VAL A 176 -1.47 -20.01 -18.47
C VAL A 176 -1.96 -18.66 -18.97
N LEU A 177 -1.88 -17.64 -18.11
CA LEU A 177 -2.25 -16.29 -18.48
C LEU A 177 -1.32 -15.73 -19.59
N PRO A 178 -1.86 -15.00 -20.57
CA PRO A 178 -1.03 -14.32 -21.56
C PRO A 178 0.02 -13.43 -20.92
N GLY A 179 1.27 -13.56 -21.36
CA GLY A 179 2.41 -12.80 -20.82
C GLY A 179 3.16 -13.50 -19.68
N HIS A 180 2.64 -14.60 -19.13
CA HIS A 180 3.29 -15.40 -18.09
C HIS A 180 3.97 -16.66 -18.64
N ALA A 181 4.93 -17.20 -17.90
CA ALA A 181 5.36 -18.58 -18.08
C ALA A 181 4.38 -19.53 -17.36
N SER A 182 4.56 -20.85 -17.51
CA SER A 182 3.90 -21.78 -16.58
C SER A 182 4.42 -21.54 -15.15
N ALA A 183 3.57 -21.73 -14.15
CA ALA A 183 3.96 -21.51 -12.76
C ALA A 183 5.15 -22.39 -12.34
N CYS A 184 5.29 -23.59 -12.89
CA CYS A 184 6.49 -24.40 -12.62
C CYS A 184 7.76 -23.77 -13.18
N GLN A 185 7.73 -23.16 -14.36
CA GLN A 185 8.90 -22.46 -14.90
C GLN A 185 9.26 -21.25 -14.03
N GLU A 186 8.25 -20.51 -13.54
CA GLU A 186 8.49 -19.39 -12.63
C GLU A 186 9.06 -19.84 -11.27
N ILE A 187 8.61 -20.99 -10.74
CA ILE A 187 9.19 -21.59 -9.53
C ILE A 187 10.64 -22.01 -9.75
N ALA A 188 10.93 -22.70 -10.86
CA ALA A 188 12.29 -23.14 -11.18
C ALA A 188 13.24 -21.95 -11.31
N ASP A 189 12.81 -20.87 -11.96
CA ASP A 189 13.59 -19.62 -12.01
C ASP A 189 13.77 -19.00 -10.63
N LEU A 190 12.70 -18.91 -9.83
CA LEU A 190 12.75 -18.35 -8.49
C LEU A 190 13.77 -19.07 -7.62
N VAL A 191 13.68 -20.40 -7.48
CA VAL A 191 14.60 -21.15 -6.60
C VAL A 191 16.06 -21.07 -7.08
N ARG A 192 16.30 -20.99 -8.39
CA ARG A 192 17.63 -20.80 -8.97
C ARG A 192 18.28 -19.48 -8.57
N ARG A 193 17.49 -18.43 -8.34
CA ARG A 193 17.99 -17.11 -7.89
C ARG A 193 18.37 -17.07 -6.41
N TYR A 194 18.00 -18.08 -5.62
CA TYR A 194 18.29 -18.18 -4.18
C TYR A 194 19.16 -19.41 -3.85
N PRO A 195 20.39 -19.52 -4.39
CA PRO A 195 21.23 -20.72 -4.23
C PRO A 195 21.65 -20.99 -2.78
N LYS A 196 21.65 -19.97 -1.92
CA LYS A 196 21.91 -20.13 -0.47
C LYS A 196 20.95 -21.12 0.19
N HIS A 197 19.73 -21.26 -0.34
CA HIS A 197 18.69 -22.13 0.20
C HIS A 197 18.54 -23.46 -0.56
N GLU A 198 19.42 -23.75 -1.52
CA GLU A 198 19.31 -24.91 -2.43
C GLU A 198 19.13 -26.24 -1.70
N THR A 199 19.80 -26.43 -0.56
CA THR A 199 19.70 -27.68 0.22
C THR A 199 18.25 -27.98 0.62
N VAL A 200 17.45 -26.92 0.87
CA VAL A 200 16.03 -27.00 1.21
C VAL A 200 15.17 -26.96 -0.04
N THR A 201 15.44 -26.04 -0.98
CA THR A 201 14.54 -25.78 -2.12
C THR A 201 14.61 -26.86 -3.20
N ARG A 202 15.70 -27.63 -3.31
CA ARG A 202 15.85 -28.69 -4.32
C ARG A 202 14.81 -29.80 -4.27
N THR A 203 14.13 -29.97 -3.13
CA THR A 203 13.07 -30.98 -2.93
C THR A 203 11.68 -30.41 -3.15
N TRP A 204 11.55 -29.11 -3.43
CA TRP A 204 10.26 -28.47 -3.65
C TRP A 204 9.66 -28.86 -5.00
N GLU A 205 8.33 -28.89 -5.05
CA GLU A 205 7.59 -29.11 -6.29
C GLU A 205 7.90 -27.98 -7.29
N CYS A 206 8.09 -28.34 -8.56
CA CYS A 206 8.55 -27.47 -9.66
C CYS A 206 9.94 -26.84 -9.48
N ALA A 207 10.81 -27.35 -8.60
CA ALA A 207 12.15 -26.78 -8.40
C ALA A 207 13.16 -27.05 -9.54
N LYS A 208 12.75 -27.71 -10.63
CA LYS A 208 13.61 -28.15 -11.75
C LYS A 208 13.01 -27.74 -13.08
#